data_AF-A0A2H5Q938-F1
#
_entry.id   AF-A0A2H5Q938-F1
#
_cell.length_a   1.000
_cell.length_b   1.000
_cell.length_c   1.000
_cell.angle_alpha   90.00
_cell.angle_beta   90.00
_cell.angle_gamma   90.00
#
_symmetry.space_group_name_H-M   'P 1'
#
loop_
_entity.id
_entity.type
_entity.pdbx_description
1 polymer ?
#
loop_
_entity_poly.entity_id
_entity_poly.type
_entity_poly.pdbx_seq_one_letter_code
_entity_poly.pdbx_strand_id
1 'polypeptide(L)'
;MAALRKIKSPDCIIVLLIMLIIFLLSYNSCNPTTETVDTGALKSQPPADKIVADSRINNSLLQLLRRTTMQDRTVIITMVGQEWASPGSVLDLFLESFYIGEETKPLLNHLLIVALDSKAFQYCKTVHPHCFYLSNTSTRYTKKKQLSLPQVRNKFWQEVIELAYSVVFTEVDVMWLRNPILQVDCLKEMTIACDVYSGDLQNISYVKDGGFFYLKSNAITSEYFKYQDMTRILFPDSQNRTLCEETVVNEELFETLSLRINYMEQDLYGEFCQQNINMDTICTVRANCCDDTESKVHDLKLLIEDWRSFTKKNSLRGSSPPYTWRAHSKCKG
;
A
#
# COMPACT_ATOMS: atom_id res chain seq x y z
N MET A 1 35.08 38.65 12.41
CA MET A 1 35.54 37.90 11.22
C MET A 1 36.41 36.74 11.68
N ALA A 2 35.82 35.56 11.90
CA ALA A 2 36.53 34.35 12.30
C ALA A 2 36.56 33.37 11.13
N ALA A 3 37.71 32.73 10.96
CA ALA A 3 38.17 32.12 9.73
C ALA A 3 37.36 30.89 9.26
N LEU A 4 36.85 30.97 8.03
CA LEU A 4 36.55 29.82 7.19
C LEU A 4 37.88 29.12 6.83
N ARG A 5 38.33 28.18 7.67
CA ARG A 5 39.40 27.25 7.29
C ARG A 5 38.90 26.34 6.18
N LYS A 6 39.39 26.57 4.97
CA LYS A 6 39.28 25.66 3.81
C LYS A 6 39.75 24.26 4.23
N ILE A 7 38.82 23.32 4.31
CA ILE A 7 39.12 21.89 4.36
C ILE A 7 39.69 21.51 2.98
N LYS A 8 41.03 21.53 2.87
CA LYS A 8 41.79 20.98 1.74
C LYS A 8 42.52 19.72 2.24
N SER A 9 41.77 18.70 2.65
CA SER A 9 42.34 17.35 2.72
C SER A 9 41.81 16.57 1.52
N PRO A 10 42.68 15.98 0.67
CA PRO A 10 42.25 15.09 -0.41
C PRO A 10 41.40 13.93 0.11
N ASP A 11 41.58 13.53 1.37
CA ASP A 11 40.81 12.48 2.03
C ASP A 11 39.33 12.85 2.20
N CYS A 12 39.00 14.12 2.47
CA CYS A 12 37.60 14.55 2.58
C CYS A 12 36.86 14.49 1.24
N ILE A 13 37.57 14.78 0.13
CA ILE A 13 36.99 14.71 -1.22
C ILE A 13 36.77 13.24 -1.59
N ILE A 14 37.70 12.36 -1.26
CA ILE A 14 37.57 10.91 -1.48
C ILE A 14 36.39 10.35 -0.69
N VAL A 15 36.23 10.71 0.59
CA VAL A 15 35.09 10.28 1.40
C VAL A 15 33.77 10.78 0.83
N LEU A 16 33.69 12.05 0.39
CA LEU A 16 32.49 12.58 -0.27
C LEU A 16 32.17 11.85 -1.58
N LEU A 17 33.18 11.51 -2.39
CA LEU A 17 33.00 10.74 -3.62
C LEU A 17 32.55 9.31 -3.34
N ILE A 18 33.10 8.65 -2.32
CA ILE A 18 32.68 7.31 -1.90
C ILE A 18 31.23 7.35 -1.41
N MET A 19 30.85 8.33 -0.58
CA MET A 19 29.47 8.50 -0.12
C MET A 19 28.52 8.77 -1.29
N LEU A 20 28.94 9.55 -2.30
CA LEU A 20 28.15 9.81 -3.50
C LEU A 20 28.00 8.56 -4.38
N ILE A 21 29.06 7.75 -4.50
CA ILE A 21 29.01 6.47 -5.23
C ILE A 21 28.12 5.46 -4.50
N ILE A 22 28.23 5.35 -3.18
CA ILE A 22 27.33 4.51 -2.37
C ILE A 22 25.88 4.97 -2.54
N PHE A 23 25.63 6.27 -2.49
CA PHE A 23 24.30 6.85 -2.71
C PHE A 23 23.75 6.56 -4.12
N LEU A 24 24.59 6.65 -5.14
CA LEU A 24 24.22 6.32 -6.53
C LEU A 24 24.00 4.81 -6.74
N LEU A 25 24.77 3.95 -6.06
CA LEU A 25 24.59 2.50 -6.09
C LEU A 25 23.32 2.08 -5.32
N SER A 26 23.00 2.71 -4.19
CA SER A 26 21.73 2.49 -3.50
C SER A 26 20.54 2.99 -4.33
N TYR A 27 20.69 4.11 -5.04
CA TYR A 27 19.64 4.65 -5.92
C TYR A 27 19.39 3.77 -7.15
N ASN A 28 20.45 3.21 -7.73
CA ASN A 28 20.34 2.27 -8.86
C ASN A 28 19.81 0.90 -8.44
N SER A 29 19.89 0.52 -7.16
CA SER A 29 19.39 -0.77 -6.66
C SER A 29 17.86 -0.89 -6.69
N CYS A 30 17.12 0.23 -6.79
CA CYS A 30 15.68 0.22 -6.99
C CYS A 30 15.24 0.29 -8.47
N ASN A 31 16.16 0.32 -9.45
CA ASN A 31 15.81 0.29 -10.88
C ASN A 31 15.82 -1.16 -11.42
N PRO A 32 14.71 -1.68 -11.96
CA PRO A 32 14.68 -3.04 -12.50
C PRO A 32 15.48 -3.14 -13.81
N THR A 33 16.54 -3.95 -13.81
CA THR A 33 17.18 -4.45 -15.03
C THR A 33 16.24 -5.45 -15.71
N THR A 34 15.93 -5.19 -16.98
CA THR A 34 15.07 -6.05 -17.81
C THR A 34 15.88 -7.24 -18.31
N GLU A 35 15.67 -8.43 -17.74
CA GLU A 35 16.11 -9.68 -18.34
C GLU A 35 14.94 -10.33 -19.09
N THR A 36 15.10 -10.50 -20.40
CA THR A 36 14.16 -11.19 -21.28
C THR A 36 14.35 -12.70 -21.18
N VAL A 37 13.36 -13.41 -20.65
CA VAL A 37 13.32 -14.89 -20.66
C VAL A 37 12.45 -15.36 -21.81
N ASP A 38 13.07 -16.08 -22.74
CA ASP A 38 12.43 -16.73 -23.88
C ASP A 38 11.69 -18.00 -23.42
N THR A 39 10.39 -18.11 -23.68
CA THR A 39 9.61 -19.33 -23.38
C THR A 39 8.95 -19.88 -24.64
N GLY A 40 9.47 -21.02 -25.12
CA GLY A 40 8.83 -21.82 -26.15
C GLY A 40 7.57 -22.50 -25.61
N ALA A 41 6.39 -22.15 -26.13
CA ALA A 41 5.11 -22.71 -25.71
C ALA A 41 4.50 -23.64 -26.78
N LEU A 42 4.18 -24.87 -26.36
CA LEU A 42 3.39 -25.85 -27.09
C LEU A 42 1.90 -25.43 -27.03
N LYS A 43 1.28 -25.20 -28.20
CA LYS A 43 -0.08 -24.63 -28.32
C LYS A 43 -1.18 -25.68 -28.18
N SER A 44 -2.14 -25.43 -27.29
CA SER A 44 -3.54 -25.81 -27.49
C SER A 44 -4.39 -24.54 -27.32
N GLN A 45 -5.27 -24.27 -28.30
CA GLN A 45 -5.83 -22.94 -28.53
C GLN A 45 -7.29 -22.86 -28.04
N PRO A 46 -7.64 -21.95 -27.11
CA PRO A 46 -9.01 -21.75 -26.65
C PRO A 46 -9.83 -20.88 -27.64
N PRO A 47 -11.18 -20.87 -27.54
CA PRO A 47 -12.07 -20.21 -28.50
C PRO A 47 -11.90 -18.67 -28.53
N ALA A 48 -11.94 -18.11 -29.74
CA ALA A 48 -11.53 -16.74 -30.10
C ALA A 48 -12.26 -15.61 -29.36
N ASP A 49 -13.56 -15.73 -29.07
CA ASP A 49 -14.34 -14.65 -28.44
C ASP A 49 -13.89 -14.33 -27.01
N LYS A 50 -13.35 -15.31 -26.29
CA LYS A 50 -12.77 -15.10 -24.95
C LYS A 50 -11.44 -14.37 -25.00
N ILE A 51 -10.59 -14.69 -25.96
CA ILE A 51 -9.26 -14.07 -26.13
C ILE A 51 -9.41 -12.56 -26.37
N VAL A 52 -10.45 -12.16 -27.13
CA VAL A 52 -10.71 -10.75 -27.47
C VAL A 52 -11.29 -9.96 -26.27
N ALA A 53 -12.01 -10.60 -25.35
CA ALA A 53 -12.50 -9.95 -24.13
C ALA A 53 -11.39 -9.81 -23.07
N ASP A 54 -10.62 -10.88 -22.86
CA ASP A 54 -9.51 -10.94 -21.90
C ASP A 54 -8.37 -9.98 -22.29
N SER A 55 -8.01 -9.92 -23.58
CA SER A 55 -7.01 -8.94 -24.06
C SER A 55 -7.47 -7.49 -23.93
N ARG A 56 -8.76 -7.18 -24.13
CA ARG A 56 -9.29 -5.82 -23.95
C ARG A 56 -9.33 -5.38 -22.49
N ILE A 57 -9.64 -6.31 -21.59
CA ILE A 57 -9.62 -6.11 -20.14
C ILE A 57 -8.18 -5.83 -19.66
N ASN A 58 -7.24 -6.70 -20.03
CA ASN A 58 -5.83 -6.55 -19.66
C ASN A 58 -5.23 -5.26 -20.25
N ASN A 59 -5.65 -4.86 -21.45
CA ASN A 59 -5.23 -3.59 -22.07
C ASN A 59 -5.71 -2.35 -21.29
N SER A 60 -6.90 -2.38 -20.68
CA SER A 60 -7.44 -1.26 -19.91
C SER A 60 -6.69 -1.06 -18.59
N LEU A 61 -6.47 -2.14 -17.83
CA LEU A 61 -5.69 -2.10 -16.59
C LEU A 61 -4.25 -1.66 -16.87
N LEU A 62 -3.58 -2.29 -17.85
CA LEU A 62 -2.21 -1.95 -18.22
C LEU A 62 -2.06 -0.49 -18.63
N GLN A 63 -3.03 0.07 -19.36
CA GLN A 63 -3.00 1.49 -19.74
C GLN A 63 -3.12 2.41 -18.51
N LEU A 64 -3.94 2.07 -17.53
CA LEU A 64 -4.03 2.82 -16.27
C LEU A 64 -2.73 2.71 -15.48
N LEU A 65 -2.20 1.49 -15.29
CA LEU A 65 -0.92 1.28 -14.59
C LEU A 65 0.21 2.10 -15.21
N ARG A 66 0.31 2.16 -16.55
CA ARG A 66 1.29 3.01 -17.25
C ARG A 66 1.15 4.50 -16.95
N ARG A 67 -0.07 4.99 -16.68
CA ARG A 67 -0.34 6.40 -16.39
C ARG A 67 -0.15 6.74 -14.92
N THR A 68 -0.33 5.78 -14.02
CA THR A 68 -0.28 5.97 -12.57
C THR A 68 1.03 5.53 -11.95
N THR A 69 1.99 5.02 -12.71
CA THR A 69 3.19 4.46 -12.12
C THR A 69 4.23 5.51 -11.74
N MET A 70 4.95 5.25 -10.66
CA MET A 70 6.16 5.94 -10.24
C MET A 70 7.34 5.54 -11.14
N GLN A 71 8.49 6.21 -10.97
CA GLN A 71 9.68 5.97 -11.81
C GLN A 71 10.18 4.52 -11.76
N ASP A 72 10.04 3.87 -10.61
CA ASP A 72 10.47 2.50 -10.30
C ASP A 72 9.41 1.43 -10.64
N ARG A 73 8.36 1.79 -11.39
CA ARG A 73 7.21 0.94 -11.70
C ARG A 73 6.31 0.59 -10.51
N THR A 74 6.38 1.35 -9.42
CA THR A 74 5.45 1.22 -8.29
C THR A 74 4.13 1.94 -8.58
N VAL A 75 3.01 1.39 -8.13
CA VAL A 75 1.67 2.03 -8.19
C VAL A 75 1.04 1.98 -6.80
N ILE A 76 0.43 3.08 -6.37
CA ILE A 76 -0.33 3.12 -5.11
C ILE A 76 -1.76 2.68 -5.42
N ILE A 77 -2.29 1.72 -4.68
CA ILE A 77 -3.59 1.11 -4.94
C ILE A 77 -4.43 1.16 -3.66
N THR A 78 -5.67 1.60 -3.81
CA THR A 78 -6.70 1.42 -2.78
C THR A 78 -7.94 0.79 -3.38
N MET A 79 -8.74 0.12 -2.56
CA MET A 79 -10.00 -0.52 -2.96
C MET A 79 -11.16 0.07 -2.18
N VAL A 80 -12.27 0.40 -2.85
CA VAL A 80 -13.41 1.08 -2.22
C VAL A 80 -14.75 0.57 -2.72
N GLY A 81 -15.66 0.27 -1.78
CA GLY A 81 -17.06 -0.06 -2.03
C GLY A 81 -18.01 1.13 -1.87
N GLN A 82 -19.26 0.97 -2.31
CA GLN A 82 -20.30 2.00 -2.29
C GLN A 82 -20.56 2.60 -0.90
N GLU A 83 -20.33 1.82 0.16
CA GLU A 83 -20.47 2.23 1.55
C GLU A 83 -19.53 3.39 1.91
N TRP A 84 -18.40 3.51 1.20
CA TRP A 84 -17.34 4.48 1.48
C TRP A 84 -17.08 5.45 0.32
N ALA A 85 -17.95 5.47 -0.69
CA ALA A 85 -17.78 6.28 -1.90
C ALA A 85 -19.00 7.18 -2.17
N SER A 86 -19.12 8.25 -1.37
CA SER A 86 -20.17 9.27 -1.49
C SER A 86 -19.67 10.62 -0.95
N PRO A 87 -20.35 11.75 -1.21
CA PRO A 87 -19.91 13.05 -0.70
C PRO A 87 -19.72 13.06 0.82
N GLY A 88 -18.51 13.41 1.27
CA GLY A 88 -18.09 13.44 2.67
C GLY A 88 -17.79 12.06 3.27
N SER A 89 -17.62 11.02 2.45
CA SER A 89 -17.33 9.65 2.88
C SER A 89 -15.86 9.44 3.28
N VAL A 90 -15.54 8.21 3.69
CA VAL A 90 -14.16 7.78 3.98
C VAL A 90 -13.23 8.02 2.79
N LEU A 91 -13.68 7.80 1.55
CA LEU A 91 -12.87 8.09 0.35
C LEU A 91 -12.50 9.58 0.23
N ASP A 92 -13.41 10.49 0.55
CA ASP A 92 -13.11 11.93 0.50
C ASP A 92 -12.06 12.30 1.54
N LEU A 93 -12.17 11.75 2.76
CA LEU A 93 -11.20 11.98 3.84
C LEU A 93 -9.84 11.35 3.52
N PHE A 94 -9.84 10.17 2.90
CA PHE A 94 -8.64 9.53 2.36
C PHE A 94 -7.92 10.45 1.39
N LEU A 95 -8.61 10.96 0.36
CA LEU A 95 -8.04 11.89 -0.60
C LEU A 95 -7.60 13.20 0.05
N GLU A 96 -8.40 13.74 0.97
CA GLU A 96 -8.07 14.94 1.74
C GLU A 96 -6.78 14.77 2.54
N SER A 97 -6.54 13.59 3.12
CA SER A 97 -5.30 13.28 3.85
C SER A 97 -4.06 13.44 2.97
N PHE A 98 -4.10 13.01 1.71
CA PHE A 98 -3.00 13.26 0.76
C PHE A 98 -2.82 14.76 0.45
N TYR A 99 -3.89 15.56 0.43
CA TYR A 99 -3.75 16.99 0.15
C TYR A 99 -3.10 17.76 1.30
N ILE A 100 -3.31 17.32 2.54
CA ILE A 100 -2.84 18.03 3.75
C ILE A 100 -1.63 17.38 4.40
N GLY A 101 -1.28 16.15 4.01
CA GLY A 101 -0.12 15.44 4.55
C GLY A 101 1.19 16.03 4.03
N GLU A 102 2.26 15.80 4.79
CA GLU A 102 3.60 16.23 4.44
C GLU A 102 4.16 15.32 3.34
N GLU A 103 4.50 15.91 2.19
CA GLU A 103 5.03 15.21 1.00
C GLU A 103 4.11 14.13 0.39
N THR A 104 2.81 14.12 0.72
CA THR A 104 1.86 13.12 0.21
C THR A 104 1.12 13.57 -1.04
N LYS A 105 0.84 14.88 -1.20
CA LYS A 105 0.04 15.40 -2.33
C LYS A 105 0.50 14.96 -3.72
N PRO A 106 1.80 14.96 -4.07
CA PRO A 106 2.25 14.50 -5.39
C PRO A 106 1.93 13.03 -5.67
N LEU A 107 1.78 12.21 -4.62
CA LEU A 107 1.48 10.78 -4.71
C LEU A 107 0.07 10.49 -5.23
N LEU A 108 -0.84 11.48 -5.21
CA LEU A 108 -2.16 11.35 -5.85
C LEU A 108 -2.04 11.07 -7.36
N ASN A 109 -0.98 11.54 -8.03
CA ASN A 109 -0.73 11.20 -9.44
C ASN A 109 -0.44 9.70 -9.63
N HIS A 110 -0.04 9.01 -8.56
CA HIS A 110 0.32 7.60 -8.56
C HIS A 110 -0.72 6.69 -7.91
N LEU A 111 -1.82 7.26 -7.44
CA LEU A 111 -2.92 6.55 -6.82
C LEU A 111 -3.88 6.00 -7.88
N LEU A 112 -4.13 4.69 -7.84
CA LEU A 112 -5.18 3.99 -8.56
C LEU A 112 -6.26 3.57 -7.57
N ILE A 113 -7.48 4.10 -7.74
CA ILE A 113 -8.63 3.70 -6.93
C ILE A 113 -9.39 2.60 -7.67
N VAL A 114 -9.46 1.43 -7.05
CA VAL A 114 -10.17 0.26 -7.57
C VAL A 114 -11.55 0.18 -6.92
N ALA A 115 -12.57 0.48 -7.71
CA ALA A 115 -13.95 0.44 -7.25
C ALA A 115 -14.51 -0.99 -7.31
N LEU A 116 -15.11 -1.44 -6.20
CA LEU A 116 -15.66 -2.78 -6.06
C LEU A 116 -17.02 -2.94 -6.75
N ASP A 117 -17.77 -1.84 -6.86
CA ASP A 117 -19.09 -1.76 -7.48
C ASP A 117 -19.25 -0.51 -8.37
N SER A 118 -20.37 -0.45 -9.08
CA SER A 118 -20.63 0.62 -10.05
C SER A 118 -20.85 1.99 -9.41
N LYS A 119 -21.44 2.08 -8.21
CA LYS A 119 -21.67 3.37 -7.54
C LYS A 119 -20.34 3.95 -7.07
N ALA A 120 -19.51 3.13 -6.44
CA ALA A 120 -18.15 3.50 -6.07
C ALA A 120 -17.34 3.96 -7.28
N PHE A 121 -17.48 3.28 -8.42
CA PHE A 121 -16.79 3.66 -9.65
C PHE A 121 -17.26 5.00 -10.22
N GLN A 122 -18.57 5.26 -10.23
CA GLN A 122 -19.08 6.56 -10.69
C GLN A 122 -18.60 7.69 -9.79
N TYR A 123 -18.66 7.50 -8.47
CA TYR A 123 -18.22 8.50 -7.51
C TYR A 123 -16.71 8.76 -7.59
N CYS A 124 -15.91 7.69 -7.67
CA CYS A 124 -14.45 7.80 -7.87
C CYS A 124 -14.12 8.72 -9.02
N LYS A 125 -14.76 8.56 -10.18
CA LYS A 125 -14.49 9.39 -11.38
C LYS A 125 -14.83 10.87 -11.18
N THR A 126 -15.66 11.22 -10.18
CA THR A 126 -15.94 12.63 -9.86
C THR A 126 -14.88 13.27 -8.98
N VAL A 127 -14.11 12.47 -8.22
CA VAL A 127 -13.14 12.95 -7.24
C VAL A 127 -11.68 12.64 -7.59
N HIS A 128 -11.43 11.71 -8.52
CA HIS A 128 -10.09 11.25 -8.87
C HIS A 128 -9.95 10.83 -10.35
N PRO A 129 -8.85 11.15 -11.06
CA PRO A 129 -8.67 10.82 -12.48
C PRO A 129 -8.36 9.34 -12.76
N HIS A 130 -7.89 8.58 -11.78
CA HIS A 130 -7.39 7.22 -11.98
C HIS A 130 -8.25 6.19 -11.25
N CYS A 131 -9.38 5.88 -11.86
CA CYS A 131 -10.36 4.93 -11.34
C CYS A 131 -10.42 3.68 -12.21
N PHE A 132 -10.49 2.52 -11.58
CA PHE A 132 -10.67 1.25 -12.25
C PHE A 132 -11.83 0.47 -11.65
N TYR A 133 -12.72 -0.04 -12.48
CA TYR A 133 -13.83 -0.86 -12.01
C TYR A 133 -13.40 -2.33 -11.95
N LEU A 134 -13.41 -2.94 -10.77
CA LEU A 134 -12.91 -4.30 -10.54
C LEU A 134 -13.62 -5.35 -11.40
N SER A 135 -14.88 -5.12 -11.81
CA SER A 135 -15.59 -6.02 -12.75
C SER A 135 -14.93 -6.11 -14.13
N ASN A 136 -14.11 -5.13 -14.48
CA ASN A 136 -13.38 -5.10 -15.73
C ASN A 136 -12.07 -5.89 -15.63
N THR A 137 -11.82 -6.62 -14.55
CA THR A 137 -10.69 -7.56 -14.43
C THR A 137 -11.06 -8.93 -14.99
N SER A 138 -10.04 -9.68 -15.40
CA SER A 138 -10.18 -11.10 -15.73
C SER A 138 -10.55 -11.93 -14.48
N THR A 139 -10.24 -11.41 -13.28
CA THR A 139 -10.40 -12.07 -11.97
C THR A 139 -11.83 -12.44 -11.58
N ARG A 140 -12.86 -11.73 -12.09
CA ARG A 140 -14.27 -12.05 -11.79
C ARG A 140 -14.77 -13.28 -12.58
N TYR A 141 -14.07 -13.70 -13.62
CA TYR A 141 -14.53 -14.72 -14.57
C TYR A 141 -13.77 -16.06 -14.51
N THR A 142 -13.39 -16.53 -13.31
CA THR A 142 -13.11 -17.97 -13.16
C THR A 142 -14.44 -18.73 -13.16
N LYS A 143 -14.79 -19.33 -14.30
CA LYS A 143 -16.06 -20.00 -14.66
C LYS A 143 -16.69 -20.98 -13.66
N LYS A 144 -16.12 -21.24 -12.48
CA LYS A 144 -16.53 -22.33 -11.59
C LYS A 144 -16.85 -21.96 -10.13
N LYS A 145 -16.60 -20.73 -9.66
CA LYS A 145 -17.00 -20.30 -8.30
C LYS A 145 -16.96 -18.77 -8.15
N GLN A 146 -17.94 -18.20 -7.46
CA GLN A 146 -17.90 -16.80 -7.03
C GLN A 146 -16.80 -16.66 -5.97
N LEU A 147 -15.77 -15.85 -6.26
CA LEU A 147 -14.68 -15.57 -5.33
C LEU A 147 -15.17 -14.64 -4.20
N SER A 148 -14.67 -14.84 -2.98
CA SER A 148 -14.86 -13.88 -1.88
C SER A 148 -14.11 -12.57 -2.18
N LEU A 149 -14.49 -11.47 -1.54
CA LEU A 149 -13.83 -10.17 -1.77
C LEU A 149 -12.30 -10.24 -1.49
N PRO A 150 -11.82 -10.87 -0.40
CA PRO A 150 -10.38 -11.05 -0.19
C PRO A 150 -9.69 -11.85 -1.29
N GLN A 151 -10.36 -12.86 -1.85
CA GLN A 151 -9.82 -13.63 -2.98
C GLN A 151 -9.72 -12.78 -4.25
N VAL A 152 -10.75 -11.99 -4.58
CA VAL A 152 -10.71 -11.09 -5.74
C VAL A 152 -9.61 -10.04 -5.56
N ARG A 153 -9.43 -9.52 -4.33
CA ARG A 153 -8.37 -8.59 -3.98
C ARG A 153 -6.98 -9.18 -4.22
N ASN A 154 -6.70 -10.37 -3.68
CA ASN A 154 -5.41 -11.05 -3.86
C ASN A 154 -5.13 -11.34 -5.33
N LYS A 155 -6.16 -11.76 -6.09
CA LYS A 155 -6.07 -11.96 -7.53
C LYS A 155 -5.74 -10.69 -8.29
N PHE A 156 -6.30 -9.56 -7.89
CA PHE A 156 -5.99 -8.28 -8.52
C PHE A 156 -4.53 -7.88 -8.26
N TRP A 157 -4.02 -8.04 -7.04
CA TRP A 157 -2.61 -7.76 -6.75
C TRP A 157 -1.68 -8.68 -7.56
N GLN A 158 -2.01 -9.96 -7.67
CA GLN A 158 -1.28 -10.90 -8.52
C GLN A 158 -1.23 -10.42 -9.98
N GLU A 159 -2.36 -10.02 -10.56
CA GLU A 159 -2.43 -9.52 -11.94
C GLU A 159 -1.52 -8.30 -12.15
N VAL A 160 -1.49 -7.37 -11.18
CA VAL A 160 -0.59 -6.19 -11.24
C VAL A 160 0.88 -6.61 -11.16
N ILE A 161 1.22 -7.55 -10.27
CA ILE A 161 2.58 -8.09 -10.12
C ILE A 161 3.03 -8.81 -11.40
N GLU A 162 2.16 -9.62 -12.02
CA GLU A 162 2.42 -10.34 -13.28
C GLU A 162 2.59 -9.39 -14.48
N LEU A 163 1.98 -8.19 -14.43
CA LEU A 163 2.21 -7.11 -15.39
C LEU A 163 3.52 -6.33 -15.14
N ALA A 164 4.35 -6.79 -14.20
CA ALA A 164 5.64 -6.21 -13.83
C ALA A 164 5.54 -4.82 -13.18
N TYR A 165 4.54 -4.61 -12.30
CA TYR A 165 4.36 -3.40 -11.48
C TYR A 165 4.38 -3.75 -10.00
N SER A 166 5.19 -3.02 -9.21
CA SER A 166 5.17 -3.11 -7.75
C SER A 166 3.94 -2.39 -7.19
N VAL A 167 3.45 -2.84 -6.03
CA VAL A 167 2.20 -2.34 -5.44
C VAL A 167 2.50 -1.73 -4.08
N VAL A 168 2.10 -0.49 -3.85
CA VAL A 168 1.83 0.04 -2.50
C VAL A 168 0.33 -0.05 -2.29
N PHE A 169 -0.13 -0.95 -1.44
CA PHE A 169 -1.54 -1.02 -1.08
C PHE A 169 -1.81 -0.23 0.18
N THR A 170 -2.94 0.47 0.20
CA THR A 170 -3.47 1.15 1.38
C THR A 170 -4.97 0.96 1.43
N GLU A 171 -5.50 0.60 2.60
CA GLU A 171 -6.94 0.65 2.82
C GLU A 171 -7.45 2.09 2.78
N VAL A 172 -8.71 2.26 2.38
CA VAL A 172 -9.29 3.60 2.21
C VAL A 172 -9.50 4.32 3.53
N ASP A 173 -9.53 3.61 4.67
CA ASP A 173 -9.63 4.19 5.99
C ASP A 173 -8.26 4.45 6.66
N VAL A 174 -7.18 4.40 5.88
CA VAL A 174 -5.82 4.79 6.28
C VAL A 174 -5.54 6.22 5.83
N MET A 175 -5.42 7.15 6.77
CA MET A 175 -5.07 8.55 6.49
C MET A 175 -3.56 8.70 6.36
N TRP A 176 -3.11 9.39 5.30
CA TRP A 176 -1.71 9.63 5.00
C TRP A 176 -1.28 11.01 5.50
N LEU A 177 -0.71 11.06 6.70
CA LEU A 177 -0.25 12.29 7.36
C LEU A 177 1.14 12.69 6.91
N ARG A 178 2.02 11.72 6.62
CA ARG A 178 3.31 11.92 5.94
C ARG A 178 3.52 10.86 4.88
N ASN A 179 4.49 11.05 4.00
CA ASN A 179 4.83 10.09 2.95
C ASN A 179 5.42 8.77 3.53
N PRO A 180 4.65 7.66 3.58
CA PRO A 180 5.12 6.38 4.10
C PRO A 180 6.00 5.62 3.10
N ILE A 181 6.05 6.05 1.82
CA ILE A 181 6.85 5.36 0.79
C ILE A 181 8.34 5.48 1.10
N LEU A 182 8.75 6.54 1.82
CA LEU A 182 10.12 6.70 2.29
C LEU A 182 10.57 5.58 3.26
N GLN A 183 9.62 4.84 3.82
CA GLN A 183 9.84 3.73 4.76
C GLN A 183 9.82 2.37 4.07
N VAL A 184 9.56 2.33 2.76
CA VAL A 184 9.58 1.10 1.97
C VAL A 184 11.01 0.69 1.71
N ASP A 185 11.36 -0.52 2.13
CA ASP A 185 12.64 -1.13 1.79
C ASP A 185 12.53 -1.78 0.39
N CYS A 186 13.01 -1.06 -0.64
CA CYS A 186 12.95 -1.52 -2.02
C CYS A 186 13.83 -2.77 -2.29
N LEU A 187 14.75 -3.13 -1.36
CA LEU A 187 15.59 -4.31 -1.50
C LEU A 187 14.86 -5.59 -1.08
N LYS A 188 13.80 -5.47 -0.29
CA LYS A 188 12.98 -6.57 0.21
C LYS A 188 11.76 -6.82 -0.68
N GLU A 189 11.22 -8.04 -0.60
CA GLU A 189 10.04 -8.44 -1.36
C GLU A 189 8.78 -7.73 -0.85
N MET A 190 8.71 -7.49 0.47
CA MET A 190 7.54 -6.89 1.11
C MET A 190 7.94 -5.87 2.18
N THR A 191 7.16 -4.80 2.33
CA THR A 191 7.14 -3.94 3.53
C THR A 191 5.71 -3.90 4.05
N ILE A 192 5.48 -4.12 5.35
CA ILE A 192 4.12 -4.28 5.89
C ILE A 192 4.01 -3.46 7.18
N ALA A 193 2.97 -2.62 7.29
CA ALA A 193 2.56 -2.04 8.56
C ALA A 193 1.85 -3.13 9.37
N CYS A 194 2.59 -3.84 10.21
CA CYS A 194 2.12 -5.04 10.88
C CYS A 194 2.81 -5.17 12.24
N ASP A 195 2.02 -5.12 13.31
CA ASP A 195 2.52 -5.35 14.66
C ASP A 195 2.31 -6.82 15.02
N VAL A 196 3.42 -7.54 15.14
CA VAL A 196 3.44 -8.92 15.60
C VAL A 196 4.06 -8.92 16.98
N TYR A 197 3.23 -9.03 18.02
CA TYR A 197 3.75 -9.18 19.38
C TYR A 197 4.57 -10.48 19.46
N SER A 198 5.88 -10.35 19.62
CA SER A 198 6.89 -11.41 19.59
C SER A 198 6.77 -12.45 20.72
N GLY A 199 5.71 -12.40 21.53
CA GLY A 199 5.49 -13.30 22.65
C GLY A 199 4.65 -14.54 22.33
N ASP A 200 3.85 -14.52 21.25
CA ASP A 200 2.92 -15.62 20.97
C ASP A 200 2.60 -15.72 19.45
N LEU A 201 3.61 -16.15 18.67
CA LEU A 201 3.57 -16.26 17.20
C LEU A 201 2.47 -17.19 16.65
N GLN A 202 1.74 -17.92 17.50
CA GLN A 202 0.67 -18.82 17.09
C GLN A 202 -0.74 -18.24 17.23
N ASN A 203 -0.89 -17.06 17.84
CA ASN A 203 -2.20 -16.47 18.07
C ASN A 203 -2.44 -15.22 17.22
N ILE A 204 -3.20 -15.42 16.13
CA ILE A 204 -3.65 -14.38 15.19
C ILE A 204 -4.36 -13.24 15.93
N SER A 205 -4.98 -13.49 17.10
CA SER A 205 -5.70 -12.46 17.85
C SER A 205 -4.84 -11.27 18.30
N TYR A 206 -3.51 -11.39 18.27
CA TYR A 206 -2.58 -10.33 18.63
C TYR A 206 -1.93 -9.63 17.44
N VAL A 207 -2.25 -10.05 16.21
CA VAL A 207 -1.73 -9.44 14.99
C VAL A 207 -2.50 -8.16 14.70
N LYS A 208 -1.79 -7.04 14.62
CA LYS A 208 -2.41 -5.75 14.25
C LYS A 208 -1.97 -5.33 12.86
N ASP A 209 -2.90 -5.35 11.93
CA ASP A 209 -2.69 -4.88 10.56
C ASP A 209 -2.88 -3.36 10.48
N GLY A 210 -1.87 -2.65 9.99
CA GLY A 210 -1.91 -1.21 9.75
C GLY A 210 -2.63 -0.80 8.46
N GLY A 211 -3.12 -1.77 7.67
CA GLY A 211 -3.85 -1.51 6.42
C GLY A 211 -2.98 -0.94 5.30
N PHE A 212 -1.65 -1.05 5.43
CA PHE A 212 -0.66 -0.56 4.48
C PHE A 212 0.42 -1.61 4.23
N PHE A 213 0.75 -1.83 2.96
CA PHE A 213 1.91 -2.65 2.60
C PHE A 213 2.47 -2.31 1.22
N TYR A 214 3.70 -2.71 0.98
CA TYR A 214 4.37 -2.72 -0.31
C TYR A 214 4.67 -4.17 -0.73
N LEU A 215 4.45 -4.45 -2.01
CA LEU A 215 4.82 -5.69 -2.69
C LEU A 215 5.72 -5.36 -3.87
N LYS A 216 6.93 -5.91 -3.87
CA LYS A 216 7.84 -5.80 -4.99
C LYS A 216 7.41 -6.72 -6.12
N SER A 217 7.34 -6.20 -7.34
CA SER A 217 7.18 -7.06 -8.52
C SER A 217 8.50 -7.76 -8.85
N ASN A 218 8.55 -9.06 -8.53
CA ASN A 218 9.63 -9.96 -8.91
C ASN A 218 9.11 -11.41 -8.98
N ALA A 219 9.98 -12.33 -9.37
CA ALA A 219 9.66 -13.75 -9.48
C ALA A 219 9.21 -14.36 -8.14
N ILE A 220 9.79 -13.92 -7.02
CA ILE A 220 9.50 -14.45 -5.68
C ILE A 220 8.06 -14.09 -5.26
N THR A 221 7.70 -12.81 -5.34
CA THR A 221 6.33 -12.34 -5.05
C THR A 221 5.31 -12.96 -6.00
N SER A 222 5.67 -13.16 -7.28
CA SER A 222 4.81 -13.88 -8.22
C SER A 222 4.58 -15.34 -7.78
N GLU A 223 5.62 -16.03 -7.33
CA GLU A 223 5.51 -17.41 -6.84
C GLU A 223 4.66 -17.52 -5.57
N TYR A 224 4.78 -16.54 -4.66
CA TYR A 224 3.90 -16.43 -3.49
C TYR A 224 2.41 -16.40 -3.88
N PHE A 225 2.04 -15.57 -4.87
CA PHE A 225 0.64 -15.52 -5.31
C PHE A 225 0.18 -16.81 -6.00
N LYS A 226 1.06 -17.50 -6.74
CA LYS A 226 0.73 -18.82 -7.30
C LYS A 226 0.53 -19.86 -6.20
N TYR A 227 1.33 -19.82 -5.14
CA TYR A 227 1.13 -20.68 -3.98
C TYR A 227 -0.21 -20.39 -3.29
N GLN A 228 -0.52 -19.12 -3.03
CA GLN A 228 -1.82 -18.68 -2.47
C GLN A 228 -3.01 -19.13 -3.33
N ASP A 229 -2.87 -19.09 -4.65
CA ASP A 229 -3.87 -19.63 -5.57
C ASP A 229 -4.07 -21.14 -5.46
N MET A 230 -2.97 -21.88 -5.31
CA MET A 230 -3.00 -23.32 -5.14
C MET A 230 -3.63 -23.70 -3.80
N THR A 231 -3.21 -23.08 -2.70
CA THR A 231 -3.78 -23.34 -1.37
C THR A 231 -5.26 -23.03 -1.32
N ARG A 232 -5.72 -21.99 -2.02
CA ARG A 232 -7.16 -21.68 -2.16
C ARG A 232 -7.96 -22.82 -2.79
N ILE A 233 -7.38 -23.50 -3.78
CA ILE A 233 -8.05 -24.63 -4.45
C ILE A 233 -8.10 -25.85 -3.53
N LEU A 234 -7.02 -26.09 -2.78
CA LEU A 234 -6.87 -27.24 -1.90
C LEU A 234 -7.61 -27.08 -0.57
N PHE A 235 -7.69 -25.86 -0.04
CA PHE A 235 -8.21 -25.52 1.29
C PHE A 235 -9.21 -24.33 1.22
N PRO A 236 -10.37 -24.52 0.58
CA PRO A 236 -11.31 -23.43 0.27
C PRO A 236 -11.93 -22.74 1.50
N ASP A 237 -11.94 -23.40 2.66
CA ASP A 237 -12.58 -22.88 3.89
C ASP A 237 -11.63 -22.02 4.75
N SER A 238 -10.38 -21.81 4.32
CA SER A 238 -9.30 -21.30 5.16
C SER A 238 -8.90 -19.82 4.95
N GLN A 239 -9.68 -19.00 4.22
CA GLN A 239 -9.11 -17.78 3.65
C GLN A 239 -9.98 -16.54 3.75
N ASN A 240 -9.65 -15.69 4.71
CA ASN A 240 -10.00 -14.26 4.76
C ASN A 240 -8.95 -13.44 5.52
N ARG A 241 -7.69 -13.92 5.55
CA ARG A 241 -6.63 -13.26 6.31
C ARG A 241 -6.05 -12.06 5.57
N THR A 242 -5.51 -11.12 6.34
CA THR A 242 -4.72 -10.02 5.80
C THR A 242 -3.31 -10.50 5.45
N LEU A 243 -2.56 -9.71 4.68
CA LEU A 243 -1.16 -10.06 4.38
C LEU A 243 -0.32 -10.14 5.66
N CYS A 244 -0.59 -9.26 6.62
CA CYS A 244 0.03 -9.25 7.94
C CYS A 244 -0.26 -10.53 8.73
N GLU A 245 -1.50 -11.02 8.73
CA GLU A 245 -1.84 -12.30 9.38
C GLU A 245 -1.21 -13.50 8.65
N GLU A 246 -1.12 -13.45 7.32
CA GLU A 246 -0.49 -14.50 6.51
C GLU A 246 1.01 -14.65 6.81
N THR A 247 1.73 -13.54 7.07
CA THR A 247 3.17 -13.61 7.40
C THR A 247 3.44 -14.31 8.73
N VAL A 248 2.47 -14.31 9.65
CA VAL A 248 2.57 -14.96 10.95
C VAL A 248 2.12 -16.42 10.88
N VAL A 249 0.99 -16.69 10.24
CA VAL A 249 0.42 -18.04 10.22
C VAL A 249 1.20 -19.00 9.30
N ASN A 250 1.78 -18.48 8.23
CA ASN A 250 2.47 -19.27 7.23
C ASN A 250 3.98 -19.00 7.22
N GLU A 251 4.61 -18.79 8.39
CA GLU A 251 6.04 -18.48 8.52
C GLU A 251 6.94 -19.41 7.68
N GLU A 252 6.72 -20.74 7.74
CA GLU A 252 7.48 -21.74 6.96
C GLU A 252 7.38 -21.52 5.45
N LEU A 253 6.22 -21.07 4.94
CA LEU A 253 6.05 -20.73 3.53
C LEU A 253 6.91 -19.52 3.16
N PHE A 254 6.89 -18.48 3.99
CA PHE A 254 7.64 -17.27 3.73
C PHE A 254 9.15 -17.53 3.75
N GLU A 255 9.63 -18.38 4.67
CA GLU A 255 11.00 -18.87 4.68
C GLU A 255 11.33 -19.70 3.44
N THR A 256 10.47 -20.65 3.07
CA THR A 256 10.67 -21.56 1.92
C THR A 256 10.76 -20.77 0.61
N LEU A 257 9.93 -19.75 0.43
CA LEU A 257 9.95 -18.87 -0.73
C LEU A 257 11.05 -17.80 -0.64
N SER A 258 11.80 -17.72 0.47
CA SER A 258 12.81 -16.67 0.70
C SER A 258 12.23 -15.25 0.59
N LEU A 259 10.99 -15.06 1.04
CA LEU A 259 10.33 -13.76 1.09
C LEU A 259 10.93 -12.91 2.21
N ARG A 260 11.69 -11.87 1.86
CA ARG A 260 12.22 -10.94 2.85
C ARG A 260 11.18 -9.87 3.14
N ILE A 261 10.83 -9.75 4.42
CA ILE A 261 9.82 -8.80 4.90
C ILE A 261 10.51 -7.67 5.68
N ASN A 262 10.04 -6.44 5.44
CA ASN A 262 10.26 -5.30 6.32
C ASN A 262 8.99 -5.05 7.11
N TYR A 263 9.04 -5.16 8.43
CA TYR A 263 7.96 -4.66 9.27
C TYR A 263 8.20 -3.17 9.51
N MET A 264 7.21 -2.33 9.24
CA MET A 264 7.34 -0.89 9.49
C MET A 264 7.49 -0.64 11.00
N GLU A 265 8.22 0.40 11.37
CA GLU A 265 8.35 0.78 12.78
C GLU A 265 7.00 1.24 13.34
N GLN A 266 6.69 0.83 14.57
CA GLN A 266 5.41 1.11 15.23
C GLN A 266 5.13 2.61 15.44
N ASP A 267 6.16 3.46 15.45
CA ASP A 267 5.99 4.92 15.60
C ASP A 267 5.61 5.62 14.27
N LEU A 268 5.64 4.89 13.15
CA LEU A 268 5.37 5.41 11.80
C LEU A 268 3.96 5.09 11.29
N TYR A 269 3.29 4.11 11.88
CA TYR A 269 1.89 3.82 11.59
C TYR A 269 1.11 3.64 12.88
N GLY A 270 -0.17 3.97 12.85
CA GLY A 270 -0.97 4.00 14.06
C GLY A 270 -2.38 3.51 13.81
N GLU A 271 -2.98 2.97 14.85
CA GLU A 271 -4.40 2.65 14.85
C GLU A 271 -5.16 3.78 15.54
N PHE A 272 -6.27 4.16 14.94
CA PHE A 272 -7.06 5.31 15.36
C PHE A 272 -7.54 5.25 16.81
N CYS A 273 -7.82 4.04 17.34
CA CYS A 273 -8.21 3.87 18.75
C CYS A 273 -7.05 3.70 19.73
N GLN A 274 -5.80 3.81 19.27
CA GLN A 274 -4.66 3.80 20.18
C GLN A 274 -4.40 5.22 20.71
N GLN A 275 -4.25 5.35 22.03
CA GLN A 275 -4.15 6.66 22.70
C GLN A 275 -2.76 7.32 22.60
N ASN A 276 -1.76 6.62 22.06
CA ASN A 276 -0.35 7.01 22.11
C ASN A 276 0.26 7.27 20.72
N ILE A 277 -0.44 7.99 19.84
CA ILE A 277 0.10 8.33 18.52
C ILE A 277 0.95 9.59 18.59
N ASN A 278 2.22 9.46 18.23
CA ASN A 278 3.16 10.57 18.17
C ASN A 278 3.03 11.32 16.83
N MET A 279 2.42 12.51 16.88
CA MET A 279 2.22 13.35 15.71
C MET A 279 3.53 13.82 15.05
N ASP A 280 4.66 13.80 15.75
CA ASP A 280 5.95 14.20 15.20
C ASP A 280 6.55 13.15 14.25
N THR A 281 6.16 11.88 14.38
CA THR A 281 6.74 10.76 13.60
C THR A 281 5.73 10.03 12.72
N ILE A 282 4.46 10.02 13.11
CA ILE A 282 3.41 9.24 12.44
C ILE A 282 3.33 9.55 10.94
N CYS A 283 3.28 8.51 10.11
CA CYS A 283 3.08 8.62 8.67
C CYS A 283 1.64 8.27 8.28
N THR A 284 1.12 7.15 8.79
CA THR A 284 -0.22 6.67 8.46
C THR A 284 -1.05 6.34 9.69
N VAL A 285 -2.36 6.52 9.60
CA VAL A 285 -3.30 6.20 10.70
C VAL A 285 -4.51 5.46 10.15
N ARG A 286 -4.78 4.24 10.63
CA ARG A 286 -5.93 3.42 10.22
C ARG A 286 -7.10 3.51 11.19
N ALA A 287 -8.31 3.76 10.70
CA ALA A 287 -9.55 3.70 11.50
C ALA A 287 -10.11 2.28 11.67
N ASN A 288 -9.36 1.42 12.37
CA ASN A 288 -9.63 -0.02 12.54
C ASN A 288 -10.73 -0.38 13.57
N CYS A 289 -11.16 0.55 14.41
CA CYS A 289 -11.96 0.32 15.61
C CYS A 289 -13.35 0.99 15.57
N CYS A 290 -13.94 1.09 14.38
CA CYS A 290 -15.22 1.77 14.18
C CYS A 290 -16.23 0.78 13.61
N ASP A 291 -17.31 0.53 14.36
CA ASP A 291 -18.36 -0.43 13.99
C ASP A 291 -19.25 0.05 12.83
N ASP A 292 -19.42 1.37 12.71
CA ASP A 292 -20.28 1.98 11.70
C ASP A 292 -19.59 3.11 10.91
N THR A 293 -20.12 3.36 9.72
CA THR A 293 -19.53 4.31 8.76
C THR A 293 -19.69 5.76 9.20
N GLU A 294 -20.77 6.13 9.89
CA GLU A 294 -21.00 7.51 10.31
C GLU A 294 -20.01 7.89 11.41
N SER A 295 -19.85 7.01 12.41
CA SER A 295 -18.86 7.14 13.47
C SER A 295 -17.45 7.21 12.90
N LYS A 296 -17.11 6.31 11.96
CA LYS A 296 -15.80 6.33 11.27
C LYS A 296 -15.55 7.66 10.57
N VAL A 297 -16.50 8.16 9.79
CA VAL A 297 -16.37 9.46 9.09
C VAL A 297 -16.24 10.63 10.07
N HIS A 298 -17.03 10.65 11.14
CA HIS A 298 -16.99 11.72 12.13
C HIS A 298 -15.61 11.82 12.77
N ASP A 299 -15.09 10.70 13.24
CA ASP A 299 -13.86 10.64 13.99
C ASP A 299 -12.62 10.81 13.09
N LEU A 300 -12.66 10.33 11.83
CA LEU A 300 -11.64 10.65 10.82
C LEU A 300 -11.60 12.16 10.48
N LYS A 301 -12.73 12.87 10.53
CA LYS A 301 -12.73 14.34 10.37
C LYS A 301 -12.01 15.03 11.53
N LEU A 302 -12.20 14.56 12.75
CA LEU A 302 -11.48 15.10 13.92
C LEU A 302 -9.98 14.91 13.79
N LEU A 303 -9.54 13.73 13.31
CA LEU A 303 -8.14 13.45 12.98
C LEU A 303 -7.57 14.46 11.97
N ILE A 304 -8.27 14.66 10.86
CA ILE A 304 -7.87 15.60 9.80
C ILE A 304 -7.76 17.04 10.31
N GLU A 305 -8.70 17.48 11.15
CA GLU A 305 -8.67 18.78 11.81
C GLU A 305 -7.50 18.93 12.80
N ASP A 306 -7.20 17.87 13.55
CA ASP A 306 -6.09 17.84 14.50
C ASP A 306 -4.74 17.91 13.79
N TRP A 307 -4.60 17.16 12.69
CA TRP A 307 -3.42 17.23 11.84
C TRP A 307 -3.19 18.64 11.27
N ARG A 308 -4.24 19.31 10.78
CA ARG A 308 -4.17 20.71 10.33
C ARG A 308 -3.72 21.66 11.43
N SER A 309 -4.24 21.45 12.63
CA SER A 309 -3.90 22.27 13.79
C SER A 309 -2.45 22.09 14.21
N PHE A 310 -1.96 20.85 14.18
CA PHE A 310 -0.56 20.48 14.45
C PHE A 310 0.39 21.10 13.42
N THR A 311 0.19 20.86 12.13
CA THR A 311 1.04 21.39 11.04
C THR A 311 1.07 22.92 11.00
N LYS A 312 -0.07 23.58 11.28
CA LYS A 312 -0.12 25.05 11.40
C LYS A 312 0.67 25.57 12.60
N LYS A 313 0.71 24.87 13.72
CA LYS A 313 1.50 25.27 14.90
C LYS A 313 2.99 25.02 14.71
N ASN A 314 3.37 23.88 14.14
CA ASN A 314 4.77 23.53 13.88
C ASN A 314 5.43 24.45 12.85
N SER A 315 4.68 24.88 11.82
CA SER A 315 5.17 25.92 10.89
C SER A 315 5.40 27.30 11.56
N LEU A 316 4.87 27.53 12.78
CA LEU A 316 4.96 28.80 13.50
C LEU A 316 5.95 28.80 14.68
N ARG A 317 6.38 27.65 15.24
CA ARG A 317 7.37 27.57 16.34
C ARG A 317 8.17 26.26 16.32
N GLY A 318 9.50 26.36 16.53
CA GLY A 318 10.47 25.25 16.47
C GLY A 318 10.54 24.29 17.67
N SER A 319 9.67 24.41 18.68
CA SER A 319 9.46 23.35 19.67
C SER A 319 8.16 23.61 20.42
N SER A 320 7.14 22.80 20.15
CA SER A 320 5.91 22.74 20.95
C SER A 320 5.92 21.40 21.71
N PRO A 321 5.27 21.28 22.88
CA PRO A 321 5.11 19.98 23.53
C PRO A 321 4.40 19.00 22.57
N PRO A 322 4.61 17.68 22.74
CA PRO A 322 4.03 16.67 21.86
C PRO A 322 2.52 16.88 21.76
N TYR A 323 2.03 17.06 20.53
CA TYR A 323 0.62 17.31 20.28
C TYR A 323 -0.11 15.97 20.28
N THR A 324 -0.89 15.72 21.34
CA THR A 324 -1.83 14.59 21.38
C THR A 324 -3.12 14.99 20.67
N TRP A 325 -3.60 14.17 19.75
CA TRP A 325 -4.90 14.41 19.09
C TRP A 325 -6.08 14.30 20.06
N ARG A 326 -7.24 14.79 19.63
CA ARG A 326 -8.48 14.55 20.35
C ARG A 326 -8.78 13.05 20.31
N ALA A 327 -9.13 12.49 21.47
CA ALA A 327 -9.58 11.12 21.53
C ALA A 327 -10.82 10.92 20.65
N HIS A 328 -10.91 9.76 20.01
CA HIS A 328 -12.10 9.34 19.29
C HIS A 328 -13.32 9.36 20.20
N SER A 329 -14.45 9.82 19.67
CA SER A 329 -15.66 10.04 20.47
C SER A 329 -16.79 9.10 20.10
N LYS A 330 -16.79 8.56 18.87
CA LYS A 330 -17.85 7.70 18.36
C LYS A 330 -17.38 6.29 18.02
N CYS A 331 -16.16 6.11 17.53
CA CYS A 331 -15.53 4.81 17.36
C CYS A 331 -15.30 4.16 18.73
N LYS A 332 -15.61 2.88 18.84
CA LYS A 332 -15.45 2.08 20.06
C LYS A 332 -14.66 0.83 19.67
N GLY A 333 -13.47 0.69 20.23
CA GLY A 333 -12.59 -0.47 20.05
C GLY A 333 -12.86 -1.56 21.08
#